data_AF-A0A924S4J4-F1
#
_entry.id   AF-A0A924S4J4-F1
#
_cell.length_a   1.000
_cell.length_b   1.000
_cell.length_c   1.000
_cell.angle_alpha   90.00
_cell.angle_beta   90.00
_cell.angle_gamma   90.00
#
_symmetry.space_group_name_H-M   'P 1'
#
loop_
_entity.id
_entity.type
_entity.pdbx_description
1 polymer ?
#
loop_
_entity_poly.entity_id
_entity_poly.type
_entity_poly.pdbx_seq_one_letter_code
_entity_poly.pdbx_strand_id
1 'polypeptide(L)'
;MKMLISKTVFPRGAHFRALAGAILGAALLSACGGGGDPLSNPGTVSNPVQAGGASLAFPYFEKCIFPIFLKQLPIVQNGVSSTNTCSGSGCHDSVTGTGGALRVIVGAAPVSDANLAAAAAGSPDALATVRASDMYKNFYSAQGTAVFGSPIQSRLFDKPLVPNVLHGGGRIFTSQDDPNAKLISYWISHPVPNGQDEFSSSSYNMFTPADPATGTCNTQ
;
A
#
# COMPACT_ATOMS: atom_id res chain seq x y z
N MET A 1 -46.81 -56.28 28.45
CA MET A 1 -47.77 -55.36 29.09
C MET A 1 -47.93 -54.13 28.21
N LYS A 2 -49.14 -53.91 27.68
CA LYS A 2 -49.60 -52.67 27.03
C LYS A 2 -50.00 -51.67 28.11
N MET A 3 -49.72 -50.38 27.92
CA MET A 3 -50.63 -49.33 28.39
C MET A 3 -50.44 -48.03 27.59
N LEU A 4 -51.55 -47.58 26.99
CA LEU A 4 -51.77 -46.28 26.37
C LEU A 4 -52.05 -45.22 27.45
N ILE A 5 -51.78 -43.93 27.16
CA ILE A 5 -52.56 -42.72 27.55
C ILE A 5 -52.17 -41.64 26.50
N SER A 6 -53.02 -41.24 25.55
CA SER A 6 -54.26 -40.42 25.56
C SER A 6 -54.00 -38.92 25.32
N LYS A 7 -54.74 -38.37 24.34
CA LYS A 7 -54.76 -36.98 23.86
C LYS A 7 -55.69 -36.12 24.72
N THR A 8 -55.43 -34.80 24.83
CA THR A 8 -56.49 -33.77 24.96
C THR A 8 -56.02 -32.38 24.51
N VAL A 9 -56.99 -31.53 24.22
CA VAL A 9 -57.04 -30.38 23.30
C VAL A 9 -57.02 -29.02 24.04
N PHE A 10 -56.64 -27.96 23.29
CA PHE A 10 -56.64 -26.50 23.53
C PHE A 10 -57.74 -25.87 24.41
N PRO A 11 -57.49 -24.62 24.86
CA PRO A 11 -58.43 -23.55 24.49
C PRO A 11 -57.80 -22.27 23.92
N ARG A 12 -58.67 -21.49 23.25
CA ARG A 12 -58.47 -20.18 22.63
C ARG A 12 -58.40 -19.04 23.67
N GLY A 13 -57.56 -18.05 23.41
CA GLY A 13 -57.62 -16.72 24.03
C GLY A 13 -57.35 -15.65 22.97
N ALA A 14 -58.27 -14.70 22.84
CA ALA A 14 -58.31 -13.65 21.84
C ALA A 14 -57.58 -12.37 22.30
N HIS A 15 -57.62 -11.35 21.41
CA HIS A 15 -57.20 -9.96 21.59
C HIS A 15 -55.68 -9.74 21.37
N PHE A 16 -55.19 -8.79 20.56
CA PHE A 16 -55.65 -7.44 20.27
C PHE A 16 -55.19 -6.99 18.86
N ARG A 17 -56.01 -6.18 18.19
CA ARG A 17 -55.59 -5.36 17.04
C ARG A 17 -54.73 -4.19 17.52
N ALA A 18 -53.59 -3.95 16.88
CA ALA A 18 -52.97 -2.64 16.81
C ALA A 18 -52.36 -2.46 15.41
N LEU A 19 -52.87 -1.47 14.67
CA LEU A 19 -52.25 -0.96 13.47
C LEU A 19 -50.93 -0.29 13.83
N ALA A 20 -49.87 -0.60 13.09
CA ALA A 20 -48.70 0.25 12.97
C ALA A 20 -48.39 0.38 11.48
N GLY A 21 -48.41 1.63 10.99
CA GLY A 21 -48.32 1.98 9.59
C GLY A 21 -46.97 1.59 8.97
N ALA A 22 -47.03 0.99 7.79
CA ALA A 22 -45.88 0.85 6.92
C ALA A 22 -45.54 2.21 6.31
N ILE A 23 -44.58 2.91 6.89
CA ILE A 23 -43.87 4.00 6.21
C ILE A 23 -42.95 3.33 5.19
N LEU A 24 -43.34 3.33 3.91
CA LEU A 24 -42.41 3.05 2.80
C LEU A 24 -41.38 4.18 2.75
N GLY A 25 -40.25 3.97 3.41
CA GLY A 25 -39.03 4.73 3.15
C GLY A 25 -38.49 4.30 1.79
N ALA A 26 -38.77 5.08 0.74
CA ALA A 26 -38.07 4.99 -0.53
C ALA A 26 -36.61 5.40 -0.31
N ALA A 27 -35.76 4.43 0.03
CA ALA A 27 -34.32 4.60 0.00
C ALA A 27 -33.90 4.73 -1.47
N LEU A 28 -33.57 5.95 -1.88
CA LEU A 28 -32.91 6.26 -3.15
C LEU A 28 -31.53 5.59 -3.16
N LEU A 29 -31.47 4.36 -3.66
CA LEU A 29 -30.25 3.75 -4.18
C LEU A 29 -29.92 4.44 -5.51
N SER A 30 -29.20 5.56 -5.44
CA SER A 30 -28.59 6.17 -6.62
C SER A 30 -27.12 6.49 -6.34
N ALA A 31 -26.26 5.49 -6.58
CA ALA A 31 -24.95 5.62 -7.24
C ALA A 31 -24.24 4.26 -7.20
N CYS A 32 -24.77 3.25 -7.92
CA CYS A 32 -23.92 2.15 -8.39
C CYS A 32 -23.17 2.69 -9.62
N GLY A 33 -22.09 3.43 -9.37
CA GLY A 33 -21.18 3.91 -10.38
C GLY A 33 -20.17 2.81 -10.70
N GLY A 34 -20.25 2.26 -11.92
CA GLY A 34 -19.14 1.59 -12.59
C GLY A 34 -19.03 0.10 -12.32
N GLY A 35 -19.66 -0.70 -13.19
CA GLY A 35 -19.21 -2.07 -13.42
C GLY A 35 -17.81 -2.05 -14.03
N GLY A 36 -16.80 -2.21 -13.18
CA GLY A 36 -15.43 -2.53 -13.56
C GLY A 36 -15.13 -3.97 -13.19
N ASP A 37 -14.27 -4.63 -13.97
CA ASP A 37 -13.74 -5.96 -13.66
C ASP A 37 -13.25 -5.98 -12.20
N PRO A 38 -13.68 -6.94 -11.35
CA PRO A 38 -13.25 -7.04 -9.95
C PRO A 38 -11.73 -7.21 -9.77
N LEU A 39 -10.98 -7.41 -10.86
CA LEU A 39 -9.52 -7.47 -10.89
C LEU A 39 -8.85 -6.21 -11.44
N SER A 40 -9.62 -5.25 -11.95
CA SER A 40 -9.13 -3.96 -12.43
C SER A 40 -9.06 -2.95 -11.29
N ASN A 41 -7.99 -2.15 -11.25
CA ASN A 41 -7.93 -1.00 -10.34
C ASN A 41 -8.90 0.08 -10.86
N PRO A 42 -9.73 0.70 -10.01
CA PRO A 42 -10.58 1.81 -10.43
C PRO A 42 -9.71 2.92 -11.00
N GLY A 43 -10.14 3.45 -12.15
CA GLY A 43 -9.43 4.47 -12.92
C GLY A 43 -9.52 5.87 -12.31
N THR A 44 -9.11 6.01 -11.05
CA THR A 44 -8.63 7.21 -10.33
C THR A 44 -8.71 6.88 -8.84
N VAL A 45 -7.63 6.33 -8.28
CA VAL A 45 -7.45 6.34 -6.83
C VAL A 45 -7.03 7.75 -6.46
N SER A 46 -7.97 8.54 -5.95
CA SER A 46 -7.62 9.75 -5.19
C SER A 46 -7.10 9.27 -3.85
N ASN A 47 -5.81 9.47 -3.57
CA ASN A 47 -5.25 9.13 -2.27
C ASN A 47 -5.81 10.14 -1.25
N PRO A 48 -6.62 9.71 -0.27
CA PRO A 48 -7.08 10.63 0.76
C PRO A 48 -5.88 11.22 1.48
N VAL A 49 -5.97 12.50 1.87
CA VAL A 49 -5.00 13.08 2.80
C VAL A 49 -5.10 12.27 4.09
N GLN A 50 -4.05 11.52 4.44
CA GLN A 50 -3.94 10.89 5.75
C GLN A 50 -3.70 12.01 6.78
N ALA A 51 -4.79 12.64 7.22
CA ALA A 51 -4.78 13.51 8.38
C ALA A 51 -4.73 12.61 9.63
N GLY A 52 -3.52 12.28 10.07
CA GLY A 52 -3.27 11.48 11.27
C GLY A 52 -2.94 10.01 10.97
N GLY A 53 -1.80 9.56 11.51
CA GLY A 53 -1.22 8.24 11.30
C GLY A 53 0.30 8.36 11.13
N ALA A 54 1.06 7.33 11.51
CA ALA A 54 2.48 7.28 11.14
C ALA A 54 2.60 7.23 9.61
N SER A 55 3.67 7.79 9.04
CA SER A 55 3.97 7.68 7.61
C SER A 55 5.43 7.23 7.41
N LEU A 56 5.80 6.84 6.20
CA LEU A 56 7.20 6.60 5.83
C LEU A 56 7.77 7.84 5.12
N ALA A 57 9.09 7.97 5.08
CA ALA A 57 9.74 9.15 4.52
C ALA A 57 9.70 9.16 2.98
N PHE A 58 8.99 10.12 2.38
CA PHE A 58 8.91 10.27 0.92
C PHE A 58 10.26 10.61 0.28
N PRO A 59 11.08 11.55 0.80
CA PRO A 59 12.38 11.87 0.19
C PRO A 59 13.32 10.67 0.16
N TYR A 60 13.29 9.82 1.20
CA TYR A 60 14.06 8.58 1.22
C TYR A 60 13.53 7.56 0.22
N PHE A 61 12.20 7.44 0.10
CA PHE A 61 11.61 6.58 -0.92
C PHE A 61 12.06 6.97 -2.33
N GLU A 62 11.91 8.24 -2.71
CA GLU A 62 12.23 8.72 -4.05
C GLU A 62 13.70 8.46 -4.39
N LYS A 63 14.61 8.79 -3.47
CA LYS A 63 16.05 8.68 -3.71
C LYS A 63 16.58 7.25 -3.59
N CYS A 64 16.07 6.46 -2.64
CA CYS A 64 16.73 5.22 -2.23
C CYS A 64 15.92 3.96 -2.56
N ILE A 65 14.59 4.04 -2.56
CA ILE A 65 13.72 2.86 -2.74
C ILE A 65 13.24 2.75 -4.18
N PHE A 66 12.73 3.83 -4.76
CA PHE A 66 12.21 3.80 -6.13
C PHE A 66 13.23 3.30 -7.16
N PRO A 67 14.53 3.66 -7.10
CA PRO A 67 15.53 3.12 -8.03
C PRO A 67 15.67 1.59 -7.96
N ILE A 68 15.36 0.95 -6.83
CA ILE A 68 15.39 -0.50 -6.69
C ILE A 68 14.34 -1.14 -7.61
N PHE A 69 13.16 -0.52 -7.75
CA PHE A 69 12.09 -1.06 -8.58
C PHE A 69 12.44 -1.08 -10.07
N LEU A 70 13.35 -0.20 -10.49
CA LEU A 70 13.83 -0.07 -11.86
C LEU A 70 15.17 -0.79 -12.09
N LYS A 71 15.81 -1.30 -11.03
CA LYS A 71 17.10 -1.95 -11.12
C LYS A 71 16.98 -3.31 -11.80
N GLN A 72 17.88 -3.58 -12.73
CA GLN A 72 18.06 -4.92 -13.29
C GLN A 72 18.67 -5.83 -12.21
N LEU A 73 17.89 -6.79 -11.75
CA LEU A 73 18.24 -7.69 -10.65
C LEU A 73 18.22 -9.14 -11.15
N PRO A 74 19.13 -10.00 -10.64
CA PRO A 74 19.02 -11.42 -10.87
C PRO A 74 17.77 -11.94 -10.15
N ILE A 75 16.87 -12.57 -10.89
CA ILE A 75 15.66 -13.17 -10.36
C ILE A 75 15.72 -14.69 -10.56
N VAL A 76 15.29 -15.45 -9.55
CA VAL A 76 15.20 -16.90 -9.66
C VAL A 76 13.73 -17.29 -9.66
N GLN A 77 13.24 -17.69 -10.84
CA GLN A 77 11.87 -18.15 -11.07
C GLN A 77 11.89 -19.62 -11.47
N ASN A 78 11.20 -20.47 -10.70
CA ASN A 78 11.12 -21.92 -10.91
C ASN A 78 12.50 -22.61 -11.09
N GLY A 79 13.51 -22.11 -10.38
CA GLY A 79 14.90 -22.62 -10.47
C GLY A 79 15.70 -22.09 -11.64
N VAL A 80 15.09 -21.28 -12.52
CA VAL A 80 15.76 -20.62 -13.65
C VAL A 80 16.15 -19.20 -13.23
N SER A 81 17.41 -18.85 -13.48
CA SER A 81 17.91 -17.49 -13.25
C SER A 81 17.72 -16.66 -14.51
N SER A 82 17.15 -15.47 -14.36
CA SER A 82 17.09 -14.45 -15.41
C SER A 82 17.38 -13.06 -14.81
N THR A 83 17.44 -12.03 -15.64
CA THR A 83 17.54 -10.64 -15.18
C THR A 83 16.24 -9.92 -15.51
N ASN A 84 15.66 -9.23 -14.54
CA ASN A 84 14.45 -8.43 -14.70
C ASN A 84 14.44 -7.29 -13.67
N THR A 85 13.45 -6.39 -13.73
CA THR A 85 13.20 -5.40 -12.66
C THR A 85 11.94 -5.77 -11.88
N CYS A 86 11.72 -5.15 -10.71
CA CYS A 86 10.47 -5.35 -9.98
C CYS A 86 9.27 -4.84 -10.79
N SER A 87 9.44 -3.80 -11.60
CA SER A 87 8.39 -3.28 -12.46
C SER A 87 8.30 -3.98 -13.82
N GLY A 88 9.36 -4.64 -14.31
CA GLY A 88 9.48 -5.15 -15.67
C GLY A 88 8.77 -6.48 -15.92
N SER A 89 8.63 -6.84 -17.20
CA SER A 89 8.12 -8.13 -17.69
C SER A 89 6.82 -8.59 -17.03
N GLY A 90 5.90 -7.66 -16.79
CA GLY A 90 4.59 -7.96 -16.21
C GLY A 90 4.58 -8.15 -14.69
N CYS A 91 5.62 -7.77 -13.94
CA CYS A 91 5.60 -7.90 -12.48
C CYS A 91 4.74 -6.81 -11.81
N HIS A 92 5.30 -5.61 -11.56
CA HIS A 92 4.62 -4.54 -10.83
C HIS A 92 4.31 -3.27 -11.65
N ASP A 93 4.55 -3.26 -12.96
CA ASP A 93 4.19 -2.13 -13.82
C ASP A 93 2.69 -1.77 -13.70
N SER A 94 2.37 -0.48 -13.58
CA SER A 94 0.99 -0.03 -13.41
C SER A 94 0.11 -0.23 -14.65
N VAL A 95 0.71 -0.35 -15.84
CA VAL A 95 0.01 -0.49 -17.13
C VAL A 95 -0.02 -1.95 -17.59
N THR A 96 1.11 -2.65 -17.49
CA THR A 96 1.35 -3.98 -18.08
C THR A 96 1.55 -5.10 -17.05
N GLY A 97 1.60 -4.77 -15.76
CA GLY A 97 1.79 -5.74 -14.68
C GLY A 97 0.63 -6.70 -14.49
N THR A 98 0.91 -7.93 -14.06
CA THR A 98 -0.07 -9.02 -13.82
C THR A 98 -0.89 -8.84 -12.53
N GLY A 99 -0.79 -7.68 -11.87
CA GLY A 99 -1.54 -7.35 -10.65
C GLY A 99 -0.77 -7.63 -9.35
N GLY A 100 -1.34 -7.17 -8.23
CA GLY A 100 -0.72 -7.17 -6.90
C GLY A 100 -0.94 -5.85 -6.16
N ALA A 101 -0.61 -5.82 -4.87
CA ALA A 101 -0.80 -4.63 -4.04
C ALA A 101 0.24 -3.52 -4.34
N LEU A 102 1.45 -3.90 -4.78
CA LEU A 102 2.46 -2.97 -5.27
C LEU A 102 2.22 -2.68 -6.75
N ARG A 103 2.13 -1.39 -7.08
CA ARG A 103 1.99 -0.82 -8.43
C ARG A 103 3.07 0.23 -8.63
N VAL A 104 3.74 0.16 -9.78
CA VAL A 104 4.88 1.01 -10.12
C VAL A 104 4.65 1.66 -11.49
N ILE A 105 4.58 2.98 -11.50
CA ILE A 105 4.64 3.82 -12.69
C ILE A 105 6.12 4.00 -13.03
N VAL A 106 6.60 3.23 -14.01
CA VAL A 106 8.03 3.18 -14.38
C VAL A 106 8.57 4.53 -14.86
N GLY A 107 7.75 5.30 -15.56
CA GLY A 107 8.10 6.62 -16.10
C GLY A 107 7.96 7.78 -15.12
N ALA A 108 7.78 7.54 -13.82
CA ALA A 108 7.63 8.60 -12.83
C ALA A 108 8.91 9.46 -12.76
N ALA A 109 8.78 10.75 -13.05
CA ALA A 109 9.87 11.70 -12.92
C ALA A 109 10.14 12.03 -11.43
N PRO A 110 11.42 12.25 -11.04
CA PRO A 110 11.75 12.79 -9.73
C PRO A 110 11.07 14.13 -9.47
N VAL A 111 10.72 14.37 -8.22
CA VAL A 111 10.17 15.66 -7.79
C VAL A 111 11.34 16.63 -7.62
N SER A 112 11.17 17.90 -8.03
CA SER A 112 12.25 18.87 -7.90
C SER A 112 12.63 19.12 -6.43
N ASP A 113 13.92 19.29 -6.15
CA ASP A 113 14.44 19.60 -4.81
C ASP A 113 13.76 20.83 -4.20
N ALA A 114 13.43 21.83 -5.03
CA ALA A 114 12.70 23.03 -4.59
C ALA A 114 11.30 22.71 -4.07
N ASN A 115 10.56 21.82 -4.76
CA ASN A 115 9.24 21.38 -4.30
C ASN A 115 9.33 20.51 -3.05
N LEU A 116 10.36 19.66 -2.93
CA LEU A 116 10.58 18.86 -1.72
C LEU A 116 10.93 19.73 -0.50
N ALA A 117 11.82 20.70 -0.67
CA ALA A 117 12.18 21.64 0.38
C ALA A 117 10.97 22.49 0.82
N ALA A 118 10.18 22.99 -0.14
CA ALA A 118 8.97 23.76 0.17
C ALA A 118 7.89 22.90 0.84
N ALA A 119 7.72 21.64 0.44
CA ALA A 119 6.81 20.69 1.08
C ALA A 119 7.23 20.40 2.54
N ALA A 120 8.52 20.18 2.78
CA ALA A 120 9.06 19.98 4.13
C ALA A 120 8.88 21.21 5.03
N ALA A 121 8.82 22.42 4.45
CA ALA A 121 8.49 23.67 5.14
C ALA A 121 6.97 23.89 5.33
N GLY A 122 6.13 22.94 4.91
CA GLY A 122 4.68 22.99 5.06
C GLY A 122 3.95 23.84 4.02
N SER A 123 4.57 24.16 2.88
CA SER A 123 3.91 24.93 1.80
C SER A 123 2.75 24.14 1.19
N PRO A 124 1.50 24.63 1.25
CA PRO A 124 0.34 23.90 0.72
C PRO A 124 0.44 23.60 -0.78
N ASP A 125 0.93 24.55 -1.57
CA ASP A 125 1.06 24.40 -3.03
C ASP A 125 2.12 23.37 -3.40
N ALA A 126 3.23 23.35 -2.66
CA ALA A 126 4.27 22.35 -2.84
C ALA A 126 3.76 20.96 -2.46
N LEU A 127 3.10 20.82 -1.30
CA LEU A 127 2.47 19.57 -0.87
C LEU A 127 1.48 19.03 -1.91
N ALA A 128 0.61 19.89 -2.45
CA ALA A 128 -0.32 19.51 -3.51
C ALA A 128 0.41 19.06 -4.79
N THR A 129 1.45 19.80 -5.18
CA THR A 129 2.27 19.48 -6.36
C THR A 129 2.95 18.12 -6.20
N VAL A 130 3.59 17.85 -5.07
CA VAL A 130 4.26 16.58 -4.81
C VAL A 130 3.24 15.43 -4.79
N ARG A 131 2.12 15.59 -4.07
CA ARG A 131 1.08 14.55 -3.96
C ARG A 131 0.37 14.22 -5.28
N ALA A 132 0.34 15.17 -6.22
CA ALA A 132 -0.20 14.95 -7.57
C ALA A 132 0.77 14.19 -8.50
N SER A 133 2.06 14.08 -8.15
CA SER A 133 3.08 13.45 -8.98
C SER A 133 2.91 11.93 -9.10
N ASP A 134 3.42 11.37 -10.20
CA ASP A 134 3.49 9.91 -10.36
C ASP A 134 4.47 9.26 -9.37
N MET A 135 5.51 9.98 -8.96
CA MET A 135 6.44 9.50 -7.94
C MET A 135 5.72 9.30 -6.60
N TYR A 136 4.81 10.21 -6.23
CA TYR A 136 4.01 10.07 -5.02
C TYR A 136 3.03 8.89 -5.09
N LYS A 137 2.48 8.58 -6.28
CA LYS A 137 1.66 7.37 -6.46
C LYS A 137 2.48 6.10 -6.21
N ASN A 138 3.74 6.06 -6.66
CA ASN A 138 4.65 4.95 -6.39
C ASN A 138 4.97 4.83 -4.90
N PHE A 139 5.25 5.95 -4.23
CA PHE A 139 5.45 5.98 -2.78
C PHE A 139 4.25 5.42 -2.03
N TYR A 140 3.05 5.93 -2.34
CA TYR A 140 1.82 5.52 -1.68
C TYR A 140 1.53 4.02 -1.89
N SER A 141 1.78 3.52 -3.11
CA SER A 141 1.64 2.09 -3.39
C SER A 141 2.64 1.23 -2.61
N ALA A 142 3.92 1.64 -2.54
CA ALA A 142 4.94 0.91 -1.80
C ALA A 142 4.64 0.91 -0.30
N GLN A 143 4.32 2.08 0.26
CA GLN A 143 3.97 2.25 1.66
C GLN A 143 2.74 1.40 2.03
N GLY A 144 1.74 1.30 1.15
CA GLY A 144 0.57 0.44 1.34
C GLY A 144 0.87 -1.07 1.42
N THR A 145 2.12 -1.48 1.13
CA THR A 145 2.59 -2.86 1.27
C THR A 145 3.57 -3.06 2.44
N ALA A 146 3.77 -2.02 3.24
CA ALA A 146 4.61 -2.01 4.42
C ALA A 146 3.81 -2.01 5.73
N VAL A 147 4.35 -2.68 6.74
CA VAL A 147 3.97 -2.57 8.14
C VAL A 147 5.04 -1.72 8.81
N PHE A 148 4.71 -0.49 9.18
CA PHE A 148 5.71 0.48 9.64
C PHE A 148 6.39 0.00 10.93
N GLY A 149 7.71 0.14 10.97
CA GLY A 149 8.55 -0.39 12.05
C GLY A 149 8.79 -1.90 12.00
N SER A 150 8.19 -2.64 11.05
CA SER A 150 8.24 -4.11 11.02
C SER A 150 8.52 -4.65 9.61
N PRO A 151 9.78 -4.62 9.14
CA PRO A 151 10.15 -5.10 7.80
C PRO A 151 9.73 -6.55 7.54
N ILE A 152 9.97 -7.47 8.47
CA ILE A 152 9.66 -8.90 8.27
C ILE A 152 8.14 -9.14 8.12
N GLN A 153 7.29 -8.30 8.70
CA GLN A 153 5.83 -8.38 8.52
C GLN A 153 5.35 -7.64 7.27
N SER A 154 6.23 -6.92 6.60
CA SER A 154 5.93 -6.13 5.41
C SER A 154 6.03 -6.97 4.15
N ARG A 155 4.95 -7.02 3.36
CA ARG A 155 4.97 -7.72 2.06
C ARG A 155 6.02 -7.13 1.12
N LEU A 156 6.30 -5.83 1.21
CA LEU A 156 7.32 -5.16 0.42
C LEU A 156 8.74 -5.74 0.63
N PHE A 157 9.03 -6.21 1.84
CA PHE A 157 10.36 -6.71 2.22
C PHE A 157 10.44 -8.24 2.21
N ASP A 158 9.46 -8.92 2.79
CA ASP A 158 9.50 -10.37 2.97
C ASP A 158 9.28 -11.13 1.65
N LYS A 159 8.34 -10.68 0.80
CA LYS A 159 8.02 -11.41 -0.44
C LYS A 159 9.20 -11.54 -1.41
N PRO A 160 10.01 -10.49 -1.67
CA PRO A 160 11.18 -10.63 -2.53
C PRO A 160 12.27 -11.60 -2.02
N LEU A 161 12.24 -11.99 -0.73
CA LEU A 161 13.23 -12.89 -0.12
C LEU A 161 12.85 -14.38 -0.24
N VAL A 162 11.57 -14.68 -0.45
CA VAL A 162 11.05 -16.05 -0.43
C VAL A 162 10.89 -16.64 -1.84
N PRO A 163 10.96 -17.99 -2.01
CA PRO A 163 10.81 -18.65 -3.31
C PRO A 163 9.40 -18.54 -3.92
N ASN A 164 9.33 -18.74 -5.25
CA ASN A 164 8.20 -18.49 -6.17
C ASN A 164 6.77 -18.63 -5.66
N VAL A 165 6.44 -19.68 -4.89
CA VAL A 165 5.04 -19.93 -4.49
C VAL A 165 4.46 -18.81 -3.61
N LEU A 166 5.32 -17.99 -3.00
CA LEU A 166 4.91 -16.86 -2.15
C LEU A 166 5.09 -15.49 -2.83
N HIS A 167 5.80 -15.45 -3.95
CA HIS A 167 6.04 -14.27 -4.77
C HIS A 167 6.14 -14.66 -6.25
N GLY A 168 5.13 -14.32 -7.06
CA GLY A 168 5.05 -14.74 -8.47
C GLY A 168 6.25 -14.30 -9.32
N GLY A 169 6.97 -13.25 -8.91
CA GLY A 169 8.23 -12.81 -9.52
C GLY A 169 9.46 -13.65 -9.16
N GLY A 170 9.31 -14.64 -8.28
CA GLY A 170 10.40 -15.48 -7.77
C GLY A 170 11.20 -14.83 -6.65
N ARG A 171 12.32 -15.46 -6.29
CA ARG A 171 13.24 -14.87 -5.29
C ARG A 171 14.07 -13.78 -5.97
N ILE A 172 13.99 -12.56 -5.44
CA ILE A 172 14.70 -11.37 -5.95
C ILE A 172 15.95 -11.09 -5.11
N PHE A 173 15.82 -11.13 -3.78
CA PHE A 173 16.93 -10.94 -2.86
C PHE A 173 17.33 -12.30 -2.29
N THR A 174 18.63 -12.58 -2.29
CA THR A 174 19.15 -13.87 -1.81
C THR A 174 19.13 -13.98 -0.29
N SER A 175 19.16 -12.84 0.41
CA SER A 175 19.09 -12.72 1.87
C SER A 175 18.72 -11.30 2.29
N GLN A 176 18.45 -11.11 3.58
CA GLN A 176 18.24 -9.78 4.18
C GLN A 176 19.51 -8.91 4.13
N ASP A 177 20.67 -9.51 3.88
CA ASP A 177 21.93 -8.78 3.74
C ASP A 177 22.15 -8.16 2.35
N ASP A 178 21.26 -8.42 1.40
CA ASP A 178 21.30 -7.76 0.09
C ASP A 178 21.27 -6.23 0.27
N PRO A 179 22.16 -5.46 -0.40
CA PRO A 179 22.21 -4.01 -0.23
C PRO A 179 20.88 -3.31 -0.52
N ASN A 180 20.08 -3.81 -1.46
CA ASN A 180 18.77 -3.24 -1.78
C ASN A 180 17.73 -3.64 -0.72
N ALA A 181 17.80 -4.88 -0.20
CA ALA A 181 16.96 -5.32 0.91
C ALA A 181 17.21 -4.48 2.17
N LYS A 182 18.47 -4.14 2.46
CA LYS A 182 18.82 -3.26 3.60
C LYS A 182 18.20 -1.87 3.48
N LEU A 183 18.22 -1.27 2.28
CA LEU A 183 17.57 0.03 2.07
C LEU A 183 16.06 -0.04 2.34
N ILE A 184 15.37 -1.07 1.84
CA ILE A 184 13.93 -1.27 2.07
C ILE A 184 13.65 -1.50 3.56
N SER A 185 14.43 -2.36 4.21
CA SER A 185 14.31 -2.63 5.64
C SER A 185 14.50 -1.37 6.47
N TYR A 186 15.54 -0.58 6.15
CA TYR A 186 15.84 0.68 6.82
C TYR A 186 14.68 1.66 6.68
N TRP A 187 14.17 1.87 5.46
CA TRP A 187 13.03 2.74 5.23
C TRP A 187 11.78 2.35 6.03
N ILE A 188 11.43 1.06 6.03
CA ILE A 188 10.27 0.56 6.77
C ILE A 188 10.47 0.70 8.29
N SER A 189 11.69 0.52 8.77
CA SER A 189 12.03 0.59 10.21
C SER A 189 12.04 2.01 10.77
N HIS A 190 12.05 3.03 9.90
CA HIS A 190 12.14 4.44 10.29
C HIS A 190 10.90 5.21 9.82
N PRO A 191 9.72 4.94 10.41
CA PRO A 191 8.57 5.80 10.18
C PRO A 191 8.88 7.23 10.63
N VAL A 192 8.31 8.17 9.89
CA VAL A 192 8.29 9.57 10.29
C VAL A 192 7.68 9.70 11.69
N PRO A 193 8.22 10.55 12.57
CA PRO A 193 7.67 10.78 13.91
C PRO A 193 6.17 11.12 13.90
N ASN A 194 5.44 10.68 14.93
CA ASN A 194 4.02 10.98 15.06
C ASN A 194 3.75 12.49 15.05
N GLY A 195 2.71 12.90 14.29
CA GLY A 195 2.34 14.31 14.13
C GLY A 195 3.12 15.05 13.04
N GLN A 196 4.03 14.36 12.34
CA GLN A 196 4.73 14.85 11.17
C GLN A 196 4.24 14.09 9.92
N ASP A 197 4.36 14.70 8.75
CA ASP A 197 3.98 14.08 7.47
C ASP A 197 5.16 13.45 6.73
N GLU A 198 4.88 12.72 5.66
CA GLU A 198 5.85 12.04 4.80
C GLU A 198 6.97 12.92 4.23
N PHE A 199 6.83 14.25 4.27
CA PHE A 199 7.80 15.22 3.76
C PHE A 199 8.65 15.86 4.85
N SER A 200 8.36 15.57 6.12
CA SER A 200 9.03 16.18 7.27
C SER A 200 10.56 16.03 7.20
N SER A 201 11.26 17.15 7.42
CA SER A 201 12.71 17.20 7.49
C SER A 201 13.29 16.40 8.66
N SER A 202 12.45 15.98 9.62
CA SER A 202 12.85 15.05 10.68
C SER A 202 13.38 13.71 10.14
N SER A 203 12.95 13.31 8.94
CA SER A 203 13.43 12.11 8.24
C SER A 203 14.79 12.30 7.55
N TYR A 204 15.36 13.52 7.52
CA TYR A 204 16.61 13.76 6.78
C TYR A 204 17.82 13.11 7.47
N ASN A 205 17.70 12.74 8.75
CA ASN A 205 18.70 11.93 9.44
C ASN A 205 18.86 10.50 8.86
N MET A 206 17.97 10.10 7.96
CA MET A 206 18.09 8.87 7.16
C MET A 206 19.15 8.98 6.05
N PHE A 207 19.77 10.15 5.90
CA PHE A 207 20.88 10.39 4.99
C PHE A 207 22.16 10.78 5.74
N THR A 208 23.32 10.56 5.12
CA THR A 208 24.62 11.06 5.60
C THR A 208 25.35 11.84 4.50
N PRO A 209 25.61 13.16 4.65
CA PRO A 209 25.03 14.06 5.66
C PRO A 209 23.49 14.10 5.58
N ALA A 210 22.84 14.68 6.60
CA ALA A 210 21.38 14.70 6.74
C ALA A 210 20.68 15.64 5.75
N ASP A 211 20.72 15.26 4.47
CA ASP A 211 20.19 16.02 3.33
C ASP A 211 19.74 15.04 2.22
N PRO A 212 18.46 15.04 1.81
CA PRO A 212 17.99 14.19 0.73
C PRO A 212 18.61 14.55 -0.63
N ALA A 213 19.06 15.78 -0.89
CA ALA A 213 19.68 16.14 -2.15
C ALA A 213 21.12 15.59 -2.23
N THR A 214 21.93 15.83 -1.20
CA THR A 214 23.38 15.55 -1.25
C THR A 214 23.83 14.31 -0.48
N GLY A 215 23.06 13.86 0.52
CA GLY A 215 23.42 12.76 1.40
C GLY A 215 23.29 11.38 0.78
N THR A 216 24.06 10.42 1.27
CA THR A 216 23.93 9.00 0.93
C THR A 216 22.86 8.33 1.77
N CYS A 217 22.11 7.40 1.19
CA CYS A 217 21.10 6.62 1.90
C CYS A 217 21.72 5.76 3.01
N ASN A 218 21.26 5.91 4.26
CA ASN A 218 21.69 5.06 5.36
C ASN A 218 21.05 3.66 5.24
N THR A 219 21.69 2.63 5.81
CA THR A 219 21.16 1.26 5.76
C THR A 219 21.00 0.63 7.14
N GLN A 220 21.30 1.37 8.20
CA GLN A 220 21.37 0.93 9.60
C GLN A 220 21.33 2.13 10.54
#